data_AF-A0A9X2D2Y6-F1
#
_entry.id   AF-A0A9X2D2Y6-F1
#
_cell.length_a   1.000
_cell.length_b   1.000
_cell.length_c   1.000
_cell.angle_alpha   90.00
_cell.angle_beta   90.00
_cell.angle_gamma   90.00
#
_symmetry.space_group_name_H-M   'P 1'
#
loop_
_entity.id
_entity.type
_entity.pdbx_description
1 polymer ?
#
loop_
_entity_poly.entity_id
_entity_poly.type
_entity_poly.pdbx_seq_one_letter_code
_entity_poly.pdbx_strand_id
1 'polypeptide(L)'
;MDVSKQQSRYLHSTFPEQFELQFYKNFHSLKKIGCDYFYFLGFNSGMSHRFCTDNNWIDFYHDEKFILDDPLKRIAEASTFIALPWSQITFSKKSEKKAIEGRQSFGLYNGITITRERNNKKYIFALSTEEMGHDLARYLLLEKSQVLQDFLTNCMQLFDQYLYMIFKDNSLMN
;
A
#
# COMPACT_ATOMS: atom_id res chain seq x y z
N MET A 1 -22.74 21.93 -9.57
CA MET A 1 -21.54 21.42 -8.87
C MET A 1 -20.86 20.45 -9.81
N ASP A 2 -19.67 20.81 -10.27
CA ASP A 2 -18.94 20.09 -11.31
C ASP A 2 -18.19 18.90 -10.68
N VAL A 3 -18.72 17.69 -10.85
CA VAL A 3 -18.17 16.43 -10.31
C VAL A 3 -16.80 16.10 -10.94
N SER A 4 -16.45 16.79 -12.03
CA SER A 4 -15.21 16.65 -12.79
C SER A 4 -13.96 17.18 -12.05
N LYS A 5 -14.10 17.97 -10.98
CA LYS A 5 -12.96 18.58 -10.26
C LYS A 5 -12.41 17.80 -9.06
N GLN A 6 -13.00 16.67 -8.69
CA GLN A 6 -12.49 15.81 -7.60
C GLN A 6 -11.62 14.63 -8.07
N GLN A 7 -11.57 14.35 -9.37
CA GLN A 7 -10.89 13.16 -9.90
C GLN A 7 -9.36 13.28 -10.08
N SER A 8 -8.74 14.45 -9.82
CA SER A 8 -7.29 14.64 -10.03
C SER A 8 -6.44 14.74 -8.76
N ARG A 9 -6.96 14.39 -7.57
CA ARG A 9 -6.20 14.57 -6.31
C ARG A 9 -5.21 13.45 -6.00
N TYR A 10 -5.30 12.29 -6.66
CA TYR A 10 -4.44 11.14 -6.38
C TYR A 10 -3.89 10.56 -7.68
N LEU A 11 -2.61 10.22 -7.70
CA LEU A 11 -1.91 9.67 -8.88
C LEU A 11 -2.44 8.28 -9.31
N HIS A 12 -3.21 7.63 -8.44
CA HIS A 12 -3.67 6.25 -8.58
C HIS A 12 -5.18 6.19 -8.35
N SER A 13 -5.90 5.47 -9.21
CA SER A 13 -7.33 5.22 -9.02
C SER A 13 -7.58 4.33 -7.81
N THR A 14 -8.76 4.43 -7.21
CA THR A 14 -9.19 3.51 -6.16
C THR A 14 -9.94 2.32 -6.76
N PHE A 15 -10.11 1.27 -5.98
CA PHE A 15 -10.92 0.12 -6.39
C PHE A 15 -12.42 0.42 -6.24
N PRO A 16 -13.29 -0.24 -7.02
CA PRO A 16 -14.71 -0.27 -6.71
C PRO A 16 -14.97 -0.89 -5.33
N GLU A 17 -16.02 -0.45 -4.64
CA GLU A 17 -16.37 -0.85 -3.26
C GLU A 17 -16.31 -2.37 -3.05
N GLN A 18 -16.82 -3.16 -3.99
CA GLN A 18 -16.83 -4.63 -3.91
C GLN A 18 -15.42 -5.25 -3.79
N PHE A 19 -14.40 -4.62 -4.38
CA PHE A 19 -13.00 -5.05 -4.27
C PHE A 19 -12.36 -4.49 -3.00
N GLU A 20 -12.67 -3.25 -2.61
CA GLU A 20 -12.23 -2.69 -1.33
C GLU A 20 -12.69 -3.55 -0.15
N LEU A 21 -13.95 -4.01 -0.15
CA LEU A 21 -14.47 -4.94 0.85
C LEU A 21 -13.69 -6.26 0.91
N GLN A 22 -13.20 -6.77 -0.21
CA GLN A 22 -12.39 -7.98 -0.25
C GLN A 22 -10.98 -7.75 0.29
N PHE A 23 -10.38 -6.59 -0.01
CA PHE A 23 -9.12 -6.17 0.63
C PHE A 23 -9.28 -6.05 2.15
N TYR A 24 -10.35 -5.42 2.64
CA TYR A 24 -10.66 -5.34 4.08
C TYR A 24 -10.81 -6.72 4.72
N LYS A 25 -11.56 -7.63 4.08
CA LYS A 25 -11.74 -9.01 4.57
C LYS A 25 -10.41 -9.75 4.65
N ASN A 26 -9.57 -9.63 3.63
CA ASN A 26 -8.24 -10.25 3.61
C ASN A 26 -7.34 -9.66 4.72
N PHE A 27 -7.37 -8.33 4.89
CA PHE A 27 -6.59 -7.60 5.90
C PHE A 27 -6.97 -7.95 7.34
N HIS A 28 -8.21 -8.38 7.58
CA HIS A 28 -8.67 -8.79 8.92
C HIS A 28 -7.78 -9.88 9.54
N SER A 29 -7.15 -10.74 8.74
CA SER A 29 -6.18 -11.74 9.21
C SER A 29 -4.93 -11.11 9.83
N LEU A 30 -4.40 -10.04 9.24
CA LEU A 30 -3.26 -9.30 9.76
C LEU A 30 -3.64 -8.41 10.94
N LYS A 31 -4.86 -7.86 10.95
CA LYS A 31 -5.36 -7.06 12.07
C LYS A 31 -5.42 -7.83 13.38
N LYS A 32 -5.77 -9.11 13.35
CA LYS A 32 -5.78 -9.98 14.54
C LYS A 32 -4.41 -10.21 15.16
N ILE A 33 -3.34 -9.92 14.42
CA ILE A 33 -1.95 -10.15 14.85
C ILE A 33 -1.18 -8.83 15.00
N GLY A 34 -1.90 -7.71 15.18
CA GLY A 34 -1.32 -6.41 15.50
C GLY A 34 -0.83 -5.62 14.29
N CYS A 35 -1.37 -5.85 13.09
CA CYS A 35 -1.17 -4.97 11.94
C CYS A 35 -2.41 -4.11 11.74
N ASP A 36 -2.29 -2.81 11.98
CA ASP A 36 -3.44 -1.89 12.09
C ASP A 36 -3.69 -1.08 10.81
N TYR A 37 -2.64 -0.90 10.02
CA TYR A 37 -2.67 -0.18 8.76
C TYR A 37 -2.23 -1.05 7.58
N PHE A 38 -2.93 -0.86 6.47
CA PHE A 38 -2.58 -1.46 5.19
C PHE A 38 -2.81 -0.49 4.04
N TYR A 39 -1.77 -0.34 3.22
CA TYR A 39 -1.82 0.28 1.90
C TYR A 39 -1.36 -0.71 0.85
N PHE A 40 -2.11 -0.79 -0.24
CA PHE A 40 -1.80 -1.56 -1.43
C PHE A 40 -1.75 -0.66 -2.64
N LEU A 41 -0.81 -0.95 -3.53
CA LEU A 41 -0.73 -0.33 -4.85
C LEU A 41 -0.32 -1.38 -5.88
N GLY A 42 -1.21 -1.64 -6.82
CA GLY A 42 -0.97 -2.52 -7.97
C GLY A 42 -0.74 -1.71 -9.25
N PHE A 43 0.26 -2.10 -10.03
CA PHE A 43 0.59 -1.51 -11.32
C PHE A 43 0.52 -2.56 -12.44
N ASN A 44 -0.10 -2.19 -13.56
CA ASN A 44 -0.13 -2.99 -14.78
C ASN A 44 -0.20 -2.08 -16.02
N SER A 45 0.85 -2.09 -16.85
CA SER A 45 0.90 -1.38 -18.15
C SER A 45 0.31 0.04 -18.13
N GLY A 46 0.81 0.90 -17.23
CA GLY A 46 0.37 2.30 -17.11
C GLY A 46 -0.89 2.52 -16.27
N MET A 47 -1.61 1.46 -15.90
CA MET A 47 -2.70 1.53 -14.92
C MET A 47 -2.17 1.30 -13.51
N SER A 48 -2.67 2.06 -12.56
CA SER A 48 -2.31 1.91 -11.14
C SER A 48 -3.53 2.08 -10.26
N HIS A 49 -3.75 1.12 -9.36
CA HIS A 49 -4.89 1.13 -8.44
C HIS A 49 -4.43 0.94 -7.01
N ARG A 50 -4.96 1.77 -6.11
CA ARG A 50 -4.64 1.76 -4.69
C ARG A 50 -5.80 1.32 -3.82
N PHE A 51 -5.47 0.74 -2.68
CA PHE A 51 -6.36 0.51 -1.55
C PHE A 51 -5.66 0.98 -0.27
N CYS A 52 -6.40 1.56 0.67
CA CYS A 52 -5.87 1.97 1.96
C CYS A 52 -6.92 1.85 3.07
N THR A 53 -6.50 1.50 4.28
CA THR A 53 -7.36 1.42 5.46
C THR A 53 -7.52 2.74 6.21
N ASP A 54 -6.69 3.75 5.92
CA ASP A 54 -6.76 5.08 6.55
C ASP A 54 -6.64 6.18 5.49
N ASN A 55 -7.80 6.74 5.11
CA ASN A 55 -7.84 7.84 4.14
C ASN A 55 -7.38 9.17 4.73
N ASN A 56 -7.50 9.39 6.05
CA ASN A 56 -7.07 10.65 6.68
C ASN A 56 -5.55 10.80 6.58
N TRP A 57 -4.81 9.71 6.81
CA TRP A 57 -3.36 9.68 6.59
C TRP A 57 -2.99 9.99 5.14
N ILE A 58 -3.69 9.38 4.18
CA ILE A 58 -3.40 9.60 2.74
C ILE A 58 -3.66 11.05 2.34
N ASP A 59 -4.76 11.65 2.82
CA ASP A 59 -5.07 13.05 2.54
C ASP A 59 -3.98 13.98 3.08
N PHE A 60 -3.57 13.78 4.33
CA PHE A 60 -2.47 14.53 4.93
C PHE A 60 -1.13 14.32 4.21
N TYR A 61 -0.81 13.08 3.83
CA TYR A 61 0.40 12.74 3.09
C TYR A 61 0.48 13.47 1.74
N HIS A 62 -0.66 13.68 1.09
CA HIS A 62 -0.75 14.46 -0.14
C HIS A 62 -0.71 15.97 0.11
N ASP A 63 -1.47 16.48 1.07
CA ASP A 63 -1.55 17.91 1.38
C ASP A 63 -0.18 18.47 1.83
N GLU A 64 0.56 17.70 2.64
CA GLU A 64 1.93 18.04 3.05
C GLU A 64 3.00 17.74 1.98
N LYS A 65 2.59 17.21 0.82
CA LYS A 65 3.47 16.83 -0.31
C LYS A 65 4.55 15.82 0.06
N PHE A 66 4.33 15.00 1.09
CA PHE A 66 5.27 13.96 1.51
C PHE A 66 5.56 12.94 0.42
N ILE A 67 4.61 12.74 -0.50
CA ILE A 67 4.80 11.90 -1.69
C ILE A 67 6.05 12.22 -2.52
N LEU A 68 6.53 13.48 -2.49
CA LEU A 68 7.71 13.92 -3.23
C LEU A 68 9.03 13.58 -2.53
N ASP A 69 9.00 13.45 -1.22
CA ASP A 69 10.17 13.28 -0.37
C ASP A 69 10.21 11.91 0.33
N ASP A 70 9.20 11.06 0.17
CA ASP A 70 9.11 9.76 0.83
C ASP A 70 10.16 8.76 0.28
N PRO A 71 11.18 8.40 1.07
CA PRO A 71 12.19 7.43 0.66
C PRO A 71 11.61 6.02 0.50
N LEU A 72 10.56 5.63 1.25
CA LEU A 72 9.92 4.32 1.10
C LEU A 72 9.25 4.19 -0.25
N LYS A 73 8.49 5.21 -0.68
CA LYS A 73 7.87 5.24 -1.99
C LYS A 73 8.93 5.11 -3.08
N ARG A 74 9.98 5.93 -3.03
CA ARG A 74 11.05 5.91 -4.02
C ARG A 74 11.74 4.55 -4.11
N ILE A 75 12.07 3.93 -2.98
CA ILE A 75 12.72 2.61 -2.95
C ILE A 75 11.75 1.54 -3.48
N ALA A 76 10.51 1.53 -2.98
CA ALA A 76 9.52 0.53 -3.38
C ALA A 76 9.21 0.60 -4.88
N GLU A 77 9.12 1.79 -5.47
CA GLU A 77 8.91 2.01 -6.90
C GLU A 77 10.14 1.69 -7.76
N ALA A 78 11.35 1.76 -7.21
CA ALA A 78 12.57 1.38 -7.93
C ALA A 78 12.89 -0.12 -7.86
N SER A 79 12.43 -0.82 -6.83
CA SER A 79 12.75 -2.24 -6.62
C SER A 79 11.76 -3.19 -7.31
N THR A 80 12.23 -4.31 -7.86
CA THR A 80 11.36 -5.42 -8.33
C THR A 80 10.93 -6.32 -7.17
N PHE A 81 11.80 -6.47 -6.18
CA PHE A 81 11.57 -7.24 -4.97
C PHE A 81 12.26 -6.58 -3.77
N ILE A 82 11.50 -6.27 -2.72
CA ILE A 82 12.06 -5.83 -1.44
C ILE A 82 11.10 -6.16 -0.30
N ALA A 83 11.63 -6.37 0.89
CA ALA A 83 10.91 -6.34 2.15
C ALA A 83 11.71 -5.44 3.10
N LEU A 84 11.25 -4.20 3.29
CA LEU A 84 11.98 -3.13 3.97
C LEU A 84 11.27 -2.73 5.26
N PRO A 85 11.78 -3.16 6.43
CA PRO A 85 11.37 -2.62 7.72
C PRO A 85 11.59 -1.10 7.76
N TRP A 86 10.61 -0.36 8.25
CA TRP A 86 10.68 1.10 8.28
C TRP A 86 11.78 1.63 9.21
N SER A 87 12.17 0.84 10.22
CA SER A 87 13.28 1.14 11.13
C SER A 87 14.66 1.12 10.46
N GLN A 88 14.76 0.52 9.26
CA GLN A 88 16.02 0.42 8.51
C GLN A 88 16.21 1.53 7.48
N ILE A 89 15.24 2.46 7.36
CA ILE A 89 15.36 3.59 6.44
C ILE A 89 16.39 4.58 6.99
N THR A 90 17.28 5.03 6.13
CA THR A 90 18.19 6.14 6.40
C THR A 90 17.78 7.39 5.63
N PHE A 91 18.04 8.56 6.21
CA PHE A 91 17.67 9.86 5.64
C PHE A 91 18.92 10.65 5.29
N SER A 92 18.93 11.20 4.09
CA SER A 92 19.96 12.14 3.64
C SER A 92 19.49 13.59 3.76
N LYS A 93 18.17 13.82 3.67
CA LYS A 93 17.55 15.14 3.72
C LYS A 93 16.59 15.26 4.91
N LYS A 94 16.45 16.48 5.43
CA LYS A 94 15.46 16.80 6.47
C LYS A 94 14.02 16.57 5.99
N SER A 95 13.74 16.77 4.70
CA SER A 95 12.42 16.54 4.11
C SER A 95 12.04 15.06 4.12
N GLU A 96 12.97 14.16 3.78
CA GLU A 96 12.78 12.69 3.87
C GLU A 96 12.44 12.27 5.30
N LYS A 97 13.17 12.82 6.28
CA LYS A 97 12.91 12.58 7.70
C LYS A 97 11.50 13.06 8.10
N LYS A 98 11.12 14.28 7.73
CA LYS A 98 9.77 14.84 8.01
C LYS A 98 8.67 13.97 7.40
N ALA A 99 8.82 13.52 6.15
CA ALA A 99 7.85 12.68 5.47
C ALA A 99 7.63 11.34 6.18
N ILE A 100 8.72 10.73 6.66
CA ILE A 100 8.66 9.46 7.40
C ILE A 100 8.15 9.64 8.83
N GLU A 101 8.53 10.69 9.55
CA GLU A 101 8.06 10.92 10.92
C GLU A 101 6.61 11.40 10.98
N GLY A 102 6.11 12.06 9.93
CA GLY A 102 4.74 12.59 9.89
C GLY A 102 3.65 11.54 10.16
N ARG A 103 3.87 10.30 9.72
CA ARG A 103 2.96 9.16 9.94
C ARG A 103 2.76 8.82 11.43
N GLN A 104 3.69 9.18 12.30
CA GLN A 104 3.58 8.93 13.74
C GLN A 104 2.43 9.72 14.37
N SER A 105 2.07 10.87 13.78
CA SER A 105 0.89 11.65 14.20
C SER A 105 -0.44 10.93 13.93
N PHE A 106 -0.40 9.88 13.09
CA PHE A 106 -1.51 8.99 12.76
C PHE A 106 -1.36 7.61 13.41
N GLY A 107 -0.47 7.49 14.41
CA GLY A 107 -0.21 6.23 15.10
C GLY A 107 0.63 5.22 14.32
N LEU A 108 1.12 5.53 13.11
CA LEU A 108 1.82 4.56 12.26
C LEU A 108 3.32 4.41 12.63
N TYR A 109 3.62 3.89 13.82
CA TYR A 109 4.96 3.94 14.40
C TYR A 109 5.97 3.04 13.68
N ASN A 110 5.63 1.76 13.57
CA ASN A 110 6.48 0.72 12.97
C ASN A 110 5.76 0.04 11.81
N GLY A 111 6.52 -0.47 10.86
CA GLY A 111 5.94 -1.09 9.69
C GLY A 111 6.97 -1.71 8.76
N ILE A 112 6.45 -2.25 7.67
CA ILE A 112 7.22 -2.86 6.60
C ILE A 112 6.63 -2.46 5.25
N THR A 113 7.50 -2.12 4.31
CA THR A 113 7.13 -1.96 2.90
C THR A 113 7.64 -3.17 2.12
N ILE A 114 6.75 -3.83 1.39
CA ILE A 114 7.08 -5.00 0.56
C ILE A 114 6.77 -4.65 -0.89
N THR A 115 7.71 -4.93 -1.79
CA THR A 115 7.46 -4.88 -3.24
C THR A 115 7.64 -6.25 -3.84
N ARG A 116 6.76 -6.60 -4.78
CA ARG A 116 6.91 -7.77 -5.66
C ARG A 116 6.60 -7.42 -7.09
N GLU A 117 7.24 -8.15 -8.00
CA GLU A 117 6.89 -8.15 -9.42
C GLU A 117 6.55 -9.57 -9.86
N ARG A 118 5.44 -9.73 -10.58
CA ARG A 118 5.00 -11.02 -11.13
C ARG A 118 4.16 -10.77 -12.37
N ASN A 119 4.42 -11.51 -13.45
CA ASN A 119 3.67 -11.42 -14.70
C ASN A 119 3.58 -9.98 -15.24
N ASN A 120 4.71 -9.25 -15.25
CA ASN A 120 4.82 -7.83 -15.65
C ASN A 120 3.93 -6.87 -14.85
N LYS A 121 3.47 -7.28 -13.67
CA LYS A 121 2.72 -6.46 -12.72
C LYS A 121 3.55 -6.24 -11.49
N LYS A 122 3.49 -5.02 -10.98
CA LYS A 122 4.19 -4.62 -9.76
C LYS A 122 3.20 -4.36 -8.64
N TYR A 123 3.55 -4.81 -7.45
CA TYR A 123 2.73 -4.76 -6.26
C TYR A 123 3.53 -4.15 -5.13
N ILE A 124 3.01 -3.11 -4.50
CA ILE A 124 3.58 -2.47 -3.33
C ILE A 124 2.59 -2.62 -2.18
N PHE A 125 3.11 -3.05 -1.05
CA PHE A 125 2.39 -3.23 0.21
C PHE A 125 3.08 -2.40 1.27
N ALA A 126 2.34 -1.60 2.02
CA ALA A 126 2.81 -0.97 3.23
C ALA A 126 1.91 -1.39 4.39
N LEU A 127 2.52 -2.01 5.39
CA LEU A 127 1.86 -2.58 6.57
C LEU A 127 2.43 -1.89 7.81
N SER A 128 1.59 -1.47 8.74
CA SER A 128 2.03 -0.79 9.95
C SER A 128 1.15 -1.11 11.15
N THR A 129 1.68 -0.85 12.35
CA THR A 129 1.02 -1.06 13.64
C THR A 129 0.95 0.24 14.42
N GLU A 130 -0.14 0.39 15.18
CA GLU A 130 -0.34 1.45 16.16
C GLU A 130 0.40 1.18 17.48
N GLU A 131 0.91 -0.04 17.67
CA GLU A 131 1.66 -0.42 18.87
C GLU A 131 3.15 -0.06 18.72
N MET A 132 3.58 1.00 19.40
CA MET A 132 4.97 1.51 19.31
C MET A 132 6.04 0.46 19.69
N GLY A 133 5.73 -0.47 20.59
CA GLY A 133 6.65 -1.55 21.01
C GLY A 133 6.65 -2.77 20.10
N HIS A 134 5.73 -2.85 19.14
CA HIS A 134 5.58 -4.00 18.26
C HIS A 134 6.50 -3.86 17.03
N ASP A 135 7.55 -4.69 16.97
CA ASP A 135 8.37 -4.87 15.76
C ASP A 135 7.61 -5.72 14.73
N LEU A 136 6.64 -5.08 14.08
CA LEU A 136 5.75 -5.72 13.12
C LEU A 136 6.53 -6.37 11.96
N ALA A 137 7.61 -5.74 11.50
CA ALA A 137 8.38 -6.26 10.39
C ALA A 137 9.04 -7.60 10.74
N ARG A 138 9.74 -7.68 11.88
CA ARG A 138 10.33 -8.92 12.37
C ARG A 138 9.26 -9.98 12.63
N TYR A 139 8.15 -9.58 13.25
CA TYR A 139 7.07 -10.49 13.59
C TYR A 139 6.43 -11.12 12.34
N LEU A 140 6.09 -10.31 11.33
CA LEU A 140 5.52 -10.80 10.08
C LEU A 140 6.51 -11.64 9.27
N LEU A 141 7.79 -11.25 9.20
CA LEU A 141 8.77 -11.95 8.38
C LEU A 141 9.27 -13.26 9.01
N LEU A 142 9.41 -13.32 10.34
CA LEU A 142 10.05 -14.45 11.02
C LEU A 142 9.06 -15.36 11.74
N GLU A 143 7.97 -14.82 12.30
CA GLU A 143 7.04 -15.58 13.14
C GLU A 143 5.70 -15.87 12.44
N LYS A 144 5.23 -14.95 11.59
CA LYS A 144 3.94 -15.04 10.87
C LYS A 144 4.12 -15.06 9.36
N SER A 145 5.25 -15.61 8.89
CA SER A 145 5.63 -15.61 7.47
C SER A 145 4.57 -16.24 6.57
N GLN A 146 3.98 -17.38 6.96
CA GLN A 146 2.93 -18.01 6.16
C GLN A 146 1.68 -17.12 6.04
N VAL A 147 1.23 -16.52 7.14
CA VAL A 147 0.07 -15.60 7.16
C VAL A 147 0.34 -14.40 6.26
N LEU A 148 1.56 -13.85 6.31
CA LEU A 148 1.98 -12.78 5.43
C LEU A 148 1.96 -13.22 3.95
N GLN A 149 2.52 -14.38 3.61
CA GLN A 149 2.54 -14.88 2.23
C GLN A 149 1.13 -15.09 1.67
N ASP A 150 0.24 -15.69 2.47
CA ASP A 150 -1.15 -15.91 2.08
C ASP A 150 -1.86 -14.57 1.84
N PHE A 151 -1.69 -13.61 2.76
CA PHE A 151 -2.24 -12.26 2.61
C PHE A 151 -1.76 -11.57 1.33
N LEU A 152 -0.44 -11.55 1.09
CA LEU A 152 0.15 -10.91 -0.11
C LEU A 152 -0.37 -11.58 -1.39
N THR A 153 -0.44 -12.91 -1.40
CA THR A 153 -0.92 -13.70 -2.54
C THR A 153 -2.38 -13.39 -2.84
N ASN A 154 -3.22 -13.34 -1.82
CA ASN A 154 -4.64 -12.99 -1.96
C ASN A 154 -4.82 -11.58 -2.54
N CYS A 155 -4.06 -10.59 -2.05
CA CYS A 155 -4.10 -9.23 -2.60
C CYS A 155 -3.67 -9.17 -4.08
N MET A 156 -2.63 -9.90 -4.47
CA MET A 156 -2.20 -9.99 -5.87
C MET A 156 -3.28 -10.64 -6.74
N GLN A 157 -3.92 -11.71 -6.25
CA GLN A 157 -5.02 -12.37 -6.94
C GLN A 157 -6.25 -11.47 -7.09
N LEU A 158 -6.60 -10.69 -6.06
CA LEU A 158 -7.68 -9.70 -6.13
C LEU A 158 -7.40 -8.64 -7.21
N PHE A 159 -6.16 -8.17 -7.31
CA PHE A 159 -5.78 -7.24 -8.38
C PHE A 159 -5.87 -7.90 -9.76
N ASP A 160 -5.42 -9.14 -9.90
CA ASP A 160 -5.53 -9.89 -11.16
C ASP A 160 -7.00 -10.09 -11.58
N GLN A 161 -7.88 -10.41 -10.64
CA GLN A 161 -9.32 -10.53 -10.88
C GLN A 161 -9.94 -9.20 -11.32
N TYR A 162 -9.54 -8.10 -10.66
CA TYR A 162 -9.99 -6.77 -11.04
C TYR A 162 -9.55 -6.39 -12.46
N LEU A 163 -8.27 -6.61 -12.79
CA LEU A 163 -7.77 -6.37 -14.14
C LEU A 163 -8.49 -7.23 -15.18
N TYR A 164 -8.74 -8.50 -14.88
CA TYR A 164 -9.49 -9.37 -15.77
C TYR A 164 -10.90 -8.83 -16.04
N MET A 165 -11.61 -8.37 -15.01
CA MET A 165 -12.94 -7.78 -15.13
C MET A 165 -12.93 -6.56 -16.05
N ILE A 166 -12.07 -5.58 -15.79
CA ILE A 166 -12.04 -4.33 -16.58
C ILE A 166 -11.61 -4.55 -18.04
N PHE A 167 -10.67 -5.47 -18.31
CA PHE A 167 -10.22 -5.73 -19.68
C PHE A 167 -11.19 -6.63 -20.45
N LYS A 168 -11.87 -7.55 -19.77
CA LYS A 168 -12.92 -8.38 -20.38
C LYS A 168 -14.11 -7.52 -20.80
N ASP A 169 -14.55 -6.60 -19.95
CA ASP A 169 -15.64 -5.69 -20.26
C ASP A 169 -15.31 -4.80 -21.48
N ASN A 170 -14.05 -4.33 -21.58
CA ASN A 170 -13.60 -3.56 -22.75
C ASN A 170 -13.53 -4.38 -24.05
N SER A 171 -13.31 -5.71 -23.96
CA SER A 171 -13.31 -6.59 -25.13
C SER A 171 -14.70 -6.94 -25.65
N LEU A 172 -15.74 -6.72 -24.84
CA LEU A 172 -17.15 -6.93 -25.21
C LEU A 172 -17.81 -5.65 -25.77
N MET A 173 -17.13 -4.50 -25.66
CA MET A 173 -17.60 -3.22 -26.19
C MET A 173 -16.95 -2.81 -27.53
N ASN A 174 -16.01 -3.61 -28.04
CA ASN A 174 -15.41 -3.47 -29.37
C ASN A 174 -15.84 -4.62 -30.28
#